data_AF-A0A8N4L489-F1
#
_entry.id   AF-A0A8N4L489-F1
#
_cell.length_a   1.000
_cell.length_b   1.000
_cell.length_c   1.000
_cell.angle_alpha   90.00
_cell.angle_beta   90.00
_cell.angle_gamma   90.00
#
_symmetry.space_group_name_H-M   'P 1'
#
loop_
_entity.id
_entity.type
_entity.pdbx_description
1 polymer ?
#
loop_
_entity_poly.entity_id
_entity_poly.type
_entity_poly.pdbx_seq_one_letter_code
_entity_poly.pdbx_strand_id
1 'polypeptide(L)'
;MSNIFKSRHKRLVNKIYPKNPYEGLRRDKLIKMLLYAHKRPENYIQVLVYLVIKLKKYVAIDEELCIKITLEALNSLMFGIVNVPYTYIKYRK
;
A
#
# COMPACT_ATOMS: atom_id res chain seq x y z
N MET A 1 16.97 16.21 18.19
CA MET A 1 17.46 15.51 16.98
C MET A 1 16.83 14.12 16.91
N SER A 2 15.78 13.92 16.12
CA SER A 2 15.07 12.63 15.99
C SER A 2 14.95 12.18 14.54
N ASN A 3 16.08 12.12 13.83
CA ASN A 3 16.21 11.37 12.59
C ASN A 3 17.10 10.17 12.88
N ILE A 4 16.67 8.93 12.54
CA ILE A 4 17.50 7.85 11.98
C ILE A 4 16.70 6.55 11.73
N PHE A 5 15.60 6.27 12.43
CA PHE A 5 14.71 5.17 12.04
C PHE A 5 13.61 5.68 11.12
N LYS A 6 13.76 5.53 9.79
CA LYS A 6 12.60 5.63 8.87
C LYS A 6 11.51 4.73 9.44
N SER A 7 10.46 5.33 9.99
CA SER A 7 9.38 4.63 10.70
C SER A 7 8.90 3.43 9.88
N ARG A 8 8.70 2.29 10.53
CA ARG A 8 8.44 1.01 9.85
C ARG A 8 7.30 1.09 8.83
N HIS A 9 6.23 1.83 9.14
CA HIS A 9 5.12 2.11 8.23
C HIS A 9 5.59 2.80 6.94
N LYS A 10 6.42 3.85 7.02
CA LYS A 10 6.94 4.56 5.84
C LYS A 10 7.75 3.63 4.95
N ARG A 11 8.59 2.77 5.54
CA ARG A 11 9.38 1.78 4.77
C ARG A 11 8.50 0.77 4.06
N LEU A 12 7.44 0.29 4.71
CA LEU A 12 6.52 -0.69 4.14
C LEU A 12 5.71 -0.07 2.99
N VAL A 13 5.12 1.11 3.20
CA VAL A 13 4.38 1.83 2.16
C VAL A 13 5.28 2.14 0.98
N ASN A 14 6.50 2.68 1.18
CA ASN A 14 7.39 2.98 0.05
C ASN A 14 7.78 1.75 -0.78
N LYS A 15 7.76 0.54 -0.20
CA LYS A 15 8.09 -0.68 -0.93
C LYS A 15 6.99 -1.14 -1.89
N ILE A 16 5.75 -0.67 -1.73
CA ILE A 16 4.64 -1.08 -2.61
C ILE A 16 4.75 -0.45 -4.00
N TYR A 17 5.47 0.67 -4.11
CA TYR A 17 5.74 1.35 -5.36
C TYR A 17 6.94 0.69 -6.07
N PRO A 18 6.80 0.27 -7.33
CA PRO A 18 7.92 -0.16 -8.16
C PRO A 18 8.82 1.03 -8.53
N LYS A 19 10.02 0.74 -9.05
CA LYS A 19 10.88 1.79 -9.63
C LYS A 19 10.26 2.37 -10.90
N ASN A 20 9.64 1.50 -11.69
CA ASN A 20 8.88 1.85 -12.88
C ASN A 20 7.37 1.73 -12.58
N PRO A 21 6.60 2.83 -12.52
CA PRO A 21 5.18 2.81 -12.20
C PRO A 21 4.31 1.92 -13.11
N TYR A 22 4.74 1.64 -14.34
CA TYR A 22 4.05 0.75 -15.27
C TYR A 22 4.03 -0.72 -14.80
N GLU A 23 4.92 -1.12 -13.89
CA GLU A 23 4.91 -2.46 -13.28
C GLU A 23 3.73 -2.66 -12.32
N GLY A 24 3.05 -1.57 -11.93
CA GLY A 24 1.90 -1.61 -11.03
C GLY A 24 2.25 -1.93 -9.57
N LEU A 25 1.21 -2.11 -8.76
CA LEU A 25 1.34 -2.32 -7.32
C LEU A 25 2.08 -3.62 -7.00
N ARG A 26 3.14 -3.53 -6.19
CA ARG A 26 3.93 -4.70 -5.77
C ARG A 26 3.18 -5.52 -4.72
N ARG A 27 2.42 -6.51 -5.17
CA ARG A 27 1.54 -7.35 -4.33
C ARG A 27 2.24 -8.01 -3.14
N ASP A 28 3.46 -8.53 -3.32
CA ASP A 28 4.23 -9.16 -2.24
C ASP A 28 4.59 -8.16 -1.13
N LYS A 29 4.80 -6.88 -1.49
CA LYS A 29 5.07 -5.79 -0.55
C LYS A 29 3.79 -5.26 0.07
N LEU A 30 2.71 -5.20 -0.71
CA LEU A 30 1.37 -4.86 -0.24
C LEU A 30 0.93 -5.79 0.89
N ILE A 31 1.01 -7.11 0.70
CA ILE A 31 0.64 -8.10 1.73
C ILE A 31 1.41 -7.86 3.03
N LYS A 32 2.72 -7.59 2.94
CA LYS A 32 3.55 -7.30 4.12
C LYS A 32 3.15 -6.00 4.82
N MET A 33 2.75 -4.98 4.05
CA MET A 33 2.22 -3.73 4.59
C MET A 33 0.87 -3.96 5.28
N LEU A 34 -0.04 -4.72 4.67
CA LEU A 34 -1.37 -5.01 5.21
C LEU A 34 -1.29 -5.83 6.51
N LEU A 35 -0.45 -6.86 6.56
CA LEU A 35 -0.20 -7.66 7.77
C LEU A 35 0.33 -6.80 8.92
N TYR A 36 1.19 -5.81 8.61
CA TYR A 36 1.67 -4.87 9.61
C TYR A 36 0.57 -3.93 10.09
N ALA A 37 -0.20 -3.37 9.14
CA ALA A 37 -1.26 -2.41 9.42
C ALA A 37 -2.35 -3.01 10.31
N HIS A 38 -2.82 -4.22 10.00
CA HIS A 38 -3.90 -4.89 10.72
C HIS A 38 -3.46 -5.51 12.05
N LYS A 39 -2.16 -5.51 12.38
CA LYS A 39 -1.67 -6.06 13.65
C LYS A 39 -2.08 -5.22 14.86
N ARG A 40 -2.20 -3.89 14.70
CA ARG A 40 -2.57 -2.95 15.77
C ARG A 40 -3.27 -1.72 15.20
N PRO A 41 -4.25 -1.12 15.90
CA PRO A 41 -4.95 0.08 15.44
C PRO A 41 -4.01 1.25 15.09
N GLU A 42 -2.95 1.47 15.86
CA GLU A 42 -2.02 2.58 15.63
C GLU A 42 -1.22 2.38 14.33
N ASN A 43 -0.91 1.13 13.97
CA ASN A 43 -0.23 0.81 12.72
C ASN A 43 -1.13 1.09 11.52
N TYR A 44 -2.41 0.74 11.64
CA TYR A 44 -3.41 1.02 10.60
C TYR A 44 -3.47 2.52 10.31
N ILE A 45 -3.65 3.34 11.36
CA ILE A 45 -3.73 4.80 11.24
C ILE A 45 -2.44 5.37 10.63
N GLN A 46 -1.27 4.91 11.07
CA GLN A 46 0.02 5.37 10.51
C GLN A 46 0.17 5.03 9.02
N VAL A 47 -0.26 3.85 8.60
CA VAL A 47 -0.22 3.44 7.18
C VAL A 47 -1.22 4.25 6.36
N LEU A 48 -2.46 4.41 6.85
CA LEU A 48 -3.51 5.20 6.21
C LEU A 48 -3.06 6.64 5.98
N VAL A 49 -2.61 7.32 7.04
CA VAL A 49 -2.14 8.72 6.96
C VAL A 49 -0.99 8.86 5.97
N TYR A 50 -0.04 7.93 5.96
CA TYR A 50 1.10 8.02 5.06
C TYR A 50 0.72 7.73 3.59
N LEU A 51 -0.24 6.85 3.33
CA LEU A 51 -0.81 6.67 1.99
C LEU A 51 -1.56 7.91 1.52
N VAL A 52 -2.32 8.59 2.38
CA VAL A 52 -2.99 9.86 2.05
C VAL A 52 -1.97 10.95 1.71
N ILE A 53 -0.86 11.06 2.48
CA ILE A 53 0.24 11.99 2.17
C ILE A 53 0.83 11.70 0.78
N LYS A 54 1.03 10.42 0.44
CA LYS A 54 1.50 10.01 -0.88
C LYS A 54 0.51 10.36 -1.98
N LEU A 55 -0.78 10.10 -1.78
CA LEU A 55 -1.83 10.45 -2.73
C LEU A 55 -1.83 11.95 -3.03
N LYS A 56 -1.84 12.79 -1.98
CA LYS A 56 -1.75 14.25 -2.14
C LYS A 56 -0.52 14.68 -2.94
N LYS A 57 0.63 14.07 -2.67
CA LYS A 57 1.87 14.34 -3.42
C LYS A 57 1.71 14.00 -4.91
N TYR A 58 1.23 12.81 -5.23
CA TYR A 58 1.13 12.34 -6.61
C TYR A 58 0.06 13.08 -7.41
N VAL A 59 -1.05 13.46 -6.77
CA VAL A 59 -2.05 14.37 -7.35
C VAL A 59 -1.46 15.74 -7.68
N ALA A 60 -0.64 16.30 -6.78
CA ALA A 60 -0.05 17.62 -6.99
C ALA A 60 0.97 17.69 -8.16
N ILE A 61 1.54 16.56 -8.57
CA ILE A 61 2.49 16.48 -9.69
C ILE A 61 1.92 15.71 -10.90
N ASP A 62 0.63 15.43 -10.89
CA ASP A 62 -0.11 14.71 -11.94
C ASP A 62 0.50 13.34 -12.35
N GLU A 63 0.99 12.60 -11.36
CA GLU A 63 1.59 11.26 -11.58
C GLU A 63 0.51 10.17 -11.56
N GLU A 64 -0.23 10.05 -12.66
CA GLU A 64 -1.43 9.20 -12.79
C GLU A 64 -1.20 7.74 -12.34
N LEU A 65 -0.08 7.13 -12.74
CA LEU A 65 0.22 5.73 -12.38
C LEU A 65 0.46 5.57 -10.88
N CYS A 66 1.18 6.51 -10.27
CA CYS A 66 1.39 6.50 -8.83
C CYS A 66 0.09 6.79 -8.05
N ILE A 67 -0.81 7.61 -8.59
CA ILE A 67 -2.16 7.82 -8.05
C ILE A 67 -2.92 6.49 -8.04
N LYS A 68 -2.99 5.78 -9.18
CA LYS A 68 -3.65 4.47 -9.30
C LYS A 68 -3.12 3.45 -8.28
N ILE A 69 -1.79 3.31 -8.19
CA ILE A 69 -1.14 2.43 -7.21
C ILE A 69 -1.52 2.80 -5.76
N THR A 70 -1.59 4.09 -5.45
CA THR A 70 -1.94 4.56 -4.11
C THR A 70 -3.41 4.28 -3.78
N LEU A 71 -4.32 4.48 -4.73
CA LEU A 71 -5.74 4.18 -4.58
C LEU A 71 -5.98 2.68 -4.40
N GLU A 72 -5.32 1.82 -5.18
CA GLU A 72 -5.40 0.36 -5.03
C GLU A 72 -4.91 -0.10 -3.65
N ALA A 73 -3.82 0.50 -3.16
CA ALA A 73 -3.29 0.23 -1.82
C ALA A 73 -4.24 0.70 -0.70
N LEU A 74 -4.88 1.86 -0.86
CA LEU A 74 -5.89 2.37 0.08
C LEU A 74 -7.14 1.48 0.11
N ASN A 75 -7.62 1.07 -1.06
CA ASN A 75 -8.74 0.14 -1.17
C ASN A 75 -8.43 -1.19 -0.46
N SER A 76 -7.23 -1.71 -0.70
CA SER A 76 -6.76 -2.94 -0.05
C SER A 76 -6.58 -2.80 1.46
N LEU A 77 -6.24 -1.59 1.94
CA LEU A 77 -6.13 -1.31 3.37
C LEU A 77 -7.52 -1.29 4.04
N MET A 78 -8.50 -0.66 3.39
CA MET A 78 -9.85 -0.49 3.95
C MET A 78 -10.69 -1.76 3.94
N PHE A 79 -10.62 -2.53 2.86
CA PHE A 79 -11.52 -3.66 2.66
C PHE A 79 -10.80 -5.02 2.74
N GLY A 80 -9.50 -5.03 3.07
CA GLY A 80 -8.66 -6.21 2.96
C GLY A 80 -8.30 -6.52 1.50
N ILE A 81 -7.73 -7.70 1.24
CA ILE A 81 -7.43 -8.13 -0.14
C ILE A 81 -8.77 -8.44 -0.84
N VAL A 82 -9.47 -7.41 -1.30
CA VAL A 82 -10.66 -7.55 -2.13
C VAL A 82 -10.20 -7.87 -3.54
N ASN A 83 -10.30 -9.14 -3.90
CA ASN A 83 -10.49 -9.65 -5.26
C ASN A 83 -9.62 -9.02 -6.35
N VAL A 84 -8.42 -9.57 -6.51
CA VAL A 84 -7.94 -9.94 -7.85
C VAL A 84 -8.88 -11.07 -8.33
N PRO A 85 -9.36 -11.09 -9.59
CA PRO A 85 -10.51 -11.89 -10.03
C PRO A 85 -10.52 -13.35 -9.55
N TYR A 86 -11.73 -13.82 -9.25
CA TYR A 86 -12.18 -15.14 -8.79
C TYR A 86 -11.76 -16.36 -9.66
N THR A 87 -10.63 -16.35 -10.36
CA THR A 87 -10.20 -17.49 -11.21
C THR A 87 -9.35 -18.54 -10.50
N TYR A 88 -9.06 -18.40 -9.20
CA TYR A 88 -8.22 -19.37 -8.46
C TYR A 88 -8.85 -19.95 -7.19
N ILE A 89 -10.18 -19.89 -7.06
CA ILE A 89 -10.90 -20.72 -6.07
C ILE A 89 -11.37 -22.01 -6.75
N LYS A 90 -10.41 -22.83 -7.19
CA LYS A 90 -10.61 -24.26 -7.39
C LYS A 90 -9.33 -24.95 -6.91
N TYR A 91 -9.51 -26.10 -6.27
CA TYR A 91 -8.49 -26.95 -5.66
C TYR A 91 -8.07 -26.58 -4.23
N ARG A 92 -9.00 -26.70 -3.29
CA ARG A 92 -8.81 -27.67 -2.21
C ARG A 92 -10.11 -28.46 -2.03
N LYS A 93 -10.06 -29.73 -2.43
CA LYS A 93 -10.90 -30.79 -1.88
C LYS A 93 -10.44 -31.06 -0.46
#